data_AF-A0A925ADC5-F1
#
_entry.id   AF-A0A925ADC5-F1
#
_cell.length_a   1.000
_cell.length_b   1.000
_cell.length_c   1.000
_cell.angle_alpha   90.00
_cell.angle_beta   90.00
_cell.angle_gamma   90.00
#
_symmetry.space_group_name_H-M   'P 1'
#
loop_
_entity.id
_entity.type
_entity.pdbx_description
1 polymer ?
#
loop_
_entity_poly.entity_id
_entity_poly.type
_entity_poly.pdbx_seq_one_letter_code
_entity_poly.pdbx_strand_id
1 'polypeptide(L)'
;MKALRTLLKLAGRDLEILRRALANQIARDSEIKQRIAGHEQTIISEQRLAQRDYESARAYGGYAVAAIQVRRALAGERVLINHEIERLRTLITEAHIETRKFERLIELEEAREKAKCEKRENAELDEFATMRFAKGVGE
;
A
#
# COMPACT_ATOMS: atom_id res chain seq x y z
N MET A 1 -26.93 1.88 -3.85
CA MET A 1 -25.94 2.99 -3.83
C MET A 1 -25.15 3.14 -2.53
N LYS A 2 -25.79 3.39 -1.37
CA LYS A 2 -25.07 3.69 -0.10
C LYS A 2 -24.11 2.57 0.35
N ALA A 3 -24.51 1.31 0.22
CA ALA A 3 -23.69 0.15 0.60
C ALA A 3 -22.36 0.05 -0.19
N LEU A 4 -22.41 0.09 -1.53
CA LEU A 4 -21.20 0.02 -2.37
C LEU A 4 -20.25 1.20 -2.11
N ARG A 5 -20.80 2.40 -1.92
CA ARG A 5 -19.98 3.59 -1.58
C ARG A 5 -19.32 3.46 -0.20
N THR A 6 -19.99 2.83 0.76
CA THR A 6 -19.40 2.53 2.07
C THR A 6 -18.29 1.47 1.95
N LEU A 7 -18.50 0.43 1.15
CA LEU A 7 -17.46 -0.58 0.87
C LEU A 7 -16.24 0.03 0.17
N LEU A 8 -16.44 0.91 -0.81
CA LEU A 8 -15.36 1.65 -1.46
C LEU A 8 -14.56 2.50 -0.45
N LYS A 9 -15.24 3.18 0.47
CA LYS A 9 -14.59 3.95 1.54
C LYS A 9 -13.75 3.06 2.46
N LEU A 10 -14.26 1.88 2.81
CA LEU A 10 -13.55 0.91 3.64
C LEU A 10 -12.29 0.40 2.92
N ALA A 11 -12.43 -0.07 1.67
CA ALA A 11 -11.31 -0.53 0.85
C ALA A 11 -10.24 0.55 0.67
N GLY A 12 -10.65 1.80 0.46
CA GLY A 12 -9.72 2.93 0.39
C GLY A 12 -8.97 3.19 1.69
N ARG A 13 -9.63 3.01 2.85
CA ARG A 13 -8.98 3.10 4.17
C ARG A 13 -7.98 1.97 4.38
N ASP A 14 -8.32 0.75 3.98
CA ASP A 14 -7.44 -0.41 4.12
C ASP A 14 -6.19 -0.25 3.24
N LEU A 15 -6.35 0.24 2.01
CA LEU A 15 -5.24 0.59 1.12
C LEU A 15 -4.31 1.63 1.73
N GLU A 16 -4.86 2.65 2.38
CA GLU A 16 -4.07 3.69 3.06
C GLU A 16 -3.30 3.14 4.27
N ILE A 17 -3.92 2.24 5.05
CA ILE A 17 -3.25 1.56 6.16
C ILE A 17 -2.06 0.74 5.66
N LEU A 18 -2.26 -0.03 4.58
CA LEU A 18 -1.19 -0.84 3.97
C LEU A 18 -0.04 0.03 3.43
N ARG A 19 -0.36 1.16 2.78
CA ARG A 19 0.64 2.12 2.29
C ARG A 19 1.48 2.73 3.42
N ARG A 20 0.84 3.09 4.55
CA ARG A 20 1.55 3.56 5.74
C ARG A 20 2.43 2.48 6.35
N ALA A 21 1.94 1.25 6.42
CA ALA A 21 2.73 0.12 6.89
C ALA A 21 3.97 -0.10 6.00
N LEU A 22 3.81 -0.03 4.67
CA LEU A 22 4.92 -0.13 3.72
C LEU A 22 5.94 1.00 3.92
N ALA A 23 5.48 2.24 4.04
CA ALA A 23 6.36 3.38 4.30
C ALA A 23 7.17 3.20 5.60
N ASN A 24 6.54 2.70 6.66
CA ASN A 24 7.23 2.39 7.92
C ASN A 24 8.30 1.32 7.75
N GLN A 25 8.06 0.27 6.96
CA GLN A 25 9.07 -0.77 6.70
C GLN A 25 10.23 -0.26 5.84
N ILE A 26 9.96 0.59 4.85
CA ILE A 26 11.00 1.24 4.05
C ILE A 26 11.89 2.13 4.94
N ALA A 27 11.29 2.87 5.89
CA ALA A 27 12.04 3.66 6.86
C ALA A 27 12.93 2.77 7.74
N ARG A 28 12.42 1.62 8.23
CA ARG A 28 13.19 0.65 8.99
C ARG A 28 14.35 0.03 8.20
N ASP A 29 14.14 -0.34 6.92
CA ASP A 29 15.25 -0.84 6.07
C ASP A 29 16.34 0.22 5.90
N SER A 30 15.96 1.50 5.74
CA SER A 30 16.91 2.61 5.69
C SER A 30 17.72 2.74 6.99
N GLU A 31 17.06 2.68 8.15
CA GLU A 31 17.71 2.73 9.46
C GLU A 31 18.68 1.55 9.66
N ILE A 32 18.27 0.34 9.29
CA ILE A 32 19.14 -0.85 9.38
C ILE A 32 20.34 -0.74 8.45
N LYS A 33 20.18 -0.22 7.23
CA LYS A 33 21.31 0.05 6.33
C LYS A 33 22.30 1.04 6.94
N GLN A 34 21.81 2.10 7.58
CA GLN A 34 22.67 3.06 8.29
C GLN A 34 23.39 2.40 9.46
N ARG A 35 22.70 1.57 10.26
CA ARG A 35 23.30 0.81 11.36
C ARG A 35 24.37 -0.16 10.89
N ILE A 36 24.15 -0.87 9.77
CA ILE A 36 25.14 -1.75 9.16
C ILE A 36 26.39 -0.96 8.75
N ALA A 37 26.20 0.14 8.02
CA ALA A 37 27.31 0.98 7.59
C ALA A 37 28.11 1.55 8.78
N GLY A 38 27.41 2.03 9.82
CA GLY A 38 28.05 2.50 11.04
C GLY A 38 28.86 1.41 11.75
N HIS A 39 28.28 0.21 11.89
CA HIS A 39 28.96 -0.95 12.49
C HIS A 39 30.20 -1.37 11.70
N GLU A 40 30.14 -1.33 10.36
CA GLU A 40 31.29 -1.60 9.50
C GLU A 40 32.42 -0.58 9.71
N GLN A 41 32.09 0.70 9.87
CA GLN A 41 33.09 1.72 10.20
C GLN A 41 33.73 1.48 11.57
N THR A 42 32.94 1.07 12.58
CA THR A 42 33.48 0.72 13.90
C THR A 42 34.39 -0.51 13.83
N ILE A 43 34.05 -1.53 13.04
CA ILE A 43 34.95 -2.68 12.82
C ILE A 43 36.29 -2.22 12.24
N ILE A 44 36.26 -1.34 11.24
CA ILE A 44 37.48 -0.81 10.62
C ILE A 44 38.31 -0.01 11.63
N SER A 45 37.70 0.81 12.48
CA SER A 45 38.43 1.57 13.50
C SER A 45 39.08 0.65 14.55
N GLU A 46 38.36 -0.35 15.02
CA GLU A 46 38.88 -1.33 15.99
C GLU A 46 40.01 -2.17 15.38
N GLN A 47 39.87 -2.56 14.11
CA GLN A 47 40.94 -3.27 13.40
C GLN A 47 42.20 -2.42 13.28
N ARG A 48 42.07 -1.12 12.99
CA ARG A 48 43.22 -0.20 12.93
C ARG A 48 43.87 -0.01 14.30
N LEU A 49 43.08 0.05 15.37
CA LEU A 49 43.59 0.16 16.73
C LEU A 49 44.35 -1.11 17.13
N ALA A 50 43.80 -2.27 16.82
CA ALA A 50 44.45 -3.58 17.01
C ALA A 50 45.80 -3.72 16.30
N GLN A 51 46.02 -3.00 15.19
CA GLN A 51 47.30 -3.01 14.47
C GLN A 51 48.39 -2.13 15.09
N ARG A 52 48.04 -1.25 16.05
CA ARG A 52 48.99 -0.27 16.61
C ARG A 52 49.81 -0.82 17.77
N ASP A 53 49.24 -1.70 18.59
CA ASP A 53 49.91 -2.24 19.77
C ASP A 53 49.42 -3.65 20.12
N TYR A 54 50.24 -4.34 20.90
CA TYR A 54 50.04 -5.74 21.25
C TYR A 54 48.82 -5.97 22.16
N GLU A 55 48.53 -5.05 23.09
CA GLU A 55 47.41 -5.19 24.02
C GLU A 55 46.08 -5.07 23.26
N SER A 56 45.98 -4.09 22.37
CA SER A 56 44.87 -3.91 21.44
C SER A 56 44.70 -5.12 20.51
N ALA A 57 45.80 -5.66 19.96
CA ALA A 57 45.77 -6.85 19.12
C ALA A 57 45.19 -8.07 19.86
N ARG A 58 45.58 -8.25 21.13
CA ARG A 58 45.08 -9.32 21.99
C ARG A 58 43.59 -9.18 22.29
N ALA A 59 43.10 -7.97 22.55
CA ALA A 59 41.69 -7.71 22.84
C ALA A 59 40.78 -7.86 21.60
N TYR A 60 41.30 -7.53 20.42
CA TYR A 60 40.54 -7.49 19.17
C TYR A 60 39.89 -8.82 18.78
N GLY A 61 40.52 -9.96 19.09
CA GLY A 61 39.96 -11.28 18.77
C GLY A 61 38.56 -11.50 19.36
N GLY A 62 38.35 -11.09 20.61
CA GLY A 62 37.04 -11.17 21.26
C GLY A 62 36.02 -10.21 20.65
N TYR A 63 36.46 -8.98 20.37
CA TYR A 63 35.64 -7.99 19.67
C TYR A 63 35.19 -8.46 18.29
N ALA A 64 36.09 -9.03 17.49
CA ALA A 64 35.81 -9.50 16.13
C ALA A 64 34.72 -10.59 16.11
N VAL A 65 34.74 -11.51 17.08
CA VAL A 65 33.70 -12.54 17.22
C VAL A 65 32.34 -11.89 17.51
N ALA A 66 32.28 -10.95 18.47
CA ALA A 66 31.05 -10.24 18.79
C ALA A 66 30.54 -9.41 17.59
N ALA A 67 31.44 -8.72 16.89
CA ALA A 67 31.12 -7.89 15.74
C ALA A 67 30.54 -8.70 14.57
N ILE A 68 31.02 -9.94 14.35
CA ILE A 68 30.45 -10.87 13.36
C ILE A 68 29.01 -11.24 13.73
N GLN A 69 28.72 -11.49 15.01
CA GLN A 69 27.36 -11.81 15.45
C GLN A 69 26.40 -10.64 15.26
N VAL A 70 26.83 -9.42 15.62
CA VAL A 70 26.04 -8.20 15.38
C VAL A 70 25.76 -8.02 13.89
N ARG A 71 26.77 -8.19 13.02
CA ARG A 71 26.59 -8.10 11.57
C ARG A 71 25.59 -9.14 11.04
N ARG A 72 25.66 -10.38 11.53
CA ARG A 72 24.70 -11.44 11.16
C ARG A 72 23.29 -11.11 11.62
N ALA A 73 23.14 -10.59 12.84
CA ALA A 73 21.84 -10.17 13.37
C ALA A 73 21.21 -9.05 12.52
N LEU A 74 21.98 -7.99 12.22
CA LEU A 74 21.51 -6.89 11.36
C LEU A 74 21.15 -7.35 9.94
N ALA A 75 21.95 -8.25 9.37
CA ALA A 75 21.65 -8.82 8.05
C ALA A 75 20.36 -9.67 8.08
N GLY A 76 20.17 -10.50 9.12
CA GLY A 76 18.96 -11.27 9.31
C GLY A 76 17.72 -10.41 9.49
N GLU A 77 17.82 -9.36 10.32
CA GLU A 77 16.74 -8.37 10.51
C GLU A 77 16.35 -7.71 9.18
N ARG A 78 17.35 -7.32 8.37
CA ARG A 78 17.11 -6.73 7.05
C ARG A 78 16.41 -7.69 6.09
N VAL A 79 16.73 -8.99 6.11
CA VAL A 79 16.05 -10.01 5.30
C VAL A 79 14.56 -10.07 5.67
N LEU A 80 14.23 -10.06 6.96
CA LEU A 80 12.84 -10.08 7.42
C LEU A 80 12.08 -8.81 7.00
N ILE A 81 12.70 -7.64 7.12
CA ILE A 81 12.11 -6.36 6.67
C ILE A 81 11.83 -6.41 5.16
N ASN A 82 12.77 -6.91 4.36
CA ASN A 82 12.58 -7.01 2.91
C ASN A 82 11.45 -7.97 2.54
N HIS A 83 11.35 -9.12 3.21
CA HIS A 83 10.21 -10.02 3.00
C HIS A 83 8.88 -9.35 3.32
N GLU A 84 8.81 -8.58 4.40
CA GLU A 84 7.61 -7.85 4.78
C GLU A 84 7.28 -6.72 3.78
N ILE A 85 8.28 -6.02 3.25
CA ILE A 85 8.11 -5.03 2.18
C ILE A 85 7.46 -5.68 0.94
N GLU A 86 7.98 -6.83 0.50
CA GLU A 86 7.43 -7.54 -0.66
C GLU A 86 6.01 -8.03 -0.38
N ARG A 87 5.75 -8.59 0.81
CA ARG A 87 4.40 -8.97 1.23
C ARG A 87 3.42 -7.80 1.18
N LEU A 88 3.82 -6.64 1.71
CA LEU A 88 2.99 -5.43 1.70
C LEU A 88 2.73 -4.90 0.29
N ARG A 89 3.70 -4.99 -0.63
CA ARG A 89 3.51 -4.63 -2.05
C ARG A 89 2.45 -5.51 -2.72
N THR A 90 2.48 -6.82 -2.46
CA THR A 90 1.45 -7.74 -2.95
C THR A 90 0.07 -7.36 -2.40
N LEU A 91 -0.05 -7.17 -1.08
CA LEU A 91 -1.31 -6.80 -0.45
C LEU A 91 -1.88 -5.47 -0.95
N ILE A 92 -1.01 -4.48 -1.17
CA ILE A 92 -1.42 -3.18 -1.75
C ILE A 92 -1.97 -3.38 -3.17
N THR A 93 -1.36 -4.25 -3.95
CA THR A 93 -1.81 -4.55 -5.32
C THR A 93 -3.20 -5.20 -5.29
N GLU A 94 -3.40 -6.17 -4.41
CA GLU A 94 -4.70 -6.85 -4.22
C GLU A 94 -5.78 -5.87 -3.75
N ALA A 95 -5.49 -5.06 -2.74
CA ALA A 95 -6.40 -4.04 -2.22
C ALA A 95 -6.74 -2.97 -3.27
N HIS A 96 -5.79 -2.62 -4.14
CA HIS A 96 -6.04 -1.70 -5.25
C HIS A 96 -7.00 -2.31 -6.27
N ILE A 97 -6.82 -3.59 -6.63
CA ILE A 97 -7.74 -4.31 -7.52
C ILE A 97 -9.15 -4.35 -6.91
N GLU A 98 -9.27 -4.60 -5.62
CA GLU A 98 -10.56 -4.61 -4.92
C GLU A 98 -11.24 -3.23 -4.93
N THR A 99 -10.48 -2.17 -4.66
CA THR A 99 -10.97 -0.78 -4.76
C THR A 99 -11.54 -0.49 -6.15
N ARG A 100 -10.81 -0.87 -7.22
CA ARG A 100 -11.25 -0.71 -8.61
C ARG A 100 -12.51 -1.52 -8.95
N LYS A 101 -12.70 -2.70 -8.35
CA LYS A 101 -13.93 -3.49 -8.52
C LYS A 101 -15.13 -2.73 -7.96
N PHE A 102 -15.02 -2.14 -6.78
CA PHE A 102 -16.12 -1.36 -6.19
C PHE A 102 -16.43 -0.10 -7.01
N GLU A 103 -15.42 0.62 -7.48
CA GLU A 103 -15.60 1.75 -8.39
C GLU A 103 -16.39 1.34 -9.63
N ARG A 104 -16.00 0.23 -10.27
CA ARG A 104 -16.66 -0.26 -11.48
C ARG A 104 -18.12 -0.66 -11.23
N LEU A 105 -18.41 -1.29 -10.09
CA LEU A 105 -19.78 -1.65 -9.72
C LEU A 105 -20.66 -0.41 -9.49
N ILE A 106 -20.09 0.65 -8.91
CA ILE A 106 -20.80 1.92 -8.73
C ILE A 106 -21.12 2.56 -10.08
N GLU A 107 -20.15 2.63 -10.99
CA GLU A 107 -20.35 3.17 -12.35
C GLU A 107 -21.48 2.44 -13.11
N LEU A 108 -21.48 1.09 -13.05
CA LEU A 108 -22.49 0.27 -13.72
C LEU A 108 -23.89 0.51 -13.14
N GLU A 109 -24.00 0.64 -11.83
CA GLU A 109 -25.29 0.88 -11.18
C GLU A 109 -25.80 2.30 -11.47
N GLU A 110 -24.92 3.30 -11.49
CA GLU A 110 -25.27 4.67 -11.89
C GLU A 110 -25.76 4.75 -13.33
N ALA A 111 -25.12 4.04 -14.24
CA ALA A 111 -25.57 3.95 -15.63
C ALA A 111 -26.96 3.31 -15.74
N ARG A 112 -27.24 2.26 -14.94
CA ARG A 112 -28.57 1.62 -14.92
C ARG A 112 -29.65 2.54 -14.38
N GLU A 113 -29.39 3.24 -13.28
CA GLU A 113 -30.35 4.18 -12.70
C GLU A 113 -30.64 5.34 -13.66
N LYS A 114 -29.60 5.87 -14.32
CA LYS A 114 -29.77 6.90 -15.35
C LYS A 114 -30.65 6.42 -16.51
N ALA A 115 -30.38 5.23 -17.04
CA ALA A 115 -31.18 4.65 -18.13
C ALA A 115 -32.64 4.40 -17.73
N LYS A 116 -32.90 4.02 -16.46
CA LYS A 116 -34.27 3.88 -15.93
C LYS A 116 -34.99 5.23 -15.86
N CYS A 117 -34.32 6.28 -15.38
CA CYS A 117 -34.89 7.62 -15.32
C CYS A 117 -35.21 8.14 -16.73
N GLU A 118 -34.26 8.06 -17.67
CA GLU A 118 -34.46 8.47 -19.07
C GLU A 118 -35.62 7.71 -19.72
N LYS A 119 -35.72 6.40 -19.50
CA LYS A 119 -36.85 5.59 -20.01
C LYS A 119 -38.19 6.04 -19.42
N ARG A 120 -38.22 6.40 -18.14
CA ARG A 120 -39.43 6.88 -17.47
C ARG A 120 -39.83 8.26 -18.01
N GLU A 121 -38.89 9.19 -18.11
CA GLU A 121 -39.12 10.53 -18.66
C GLU A 121 -39.65 10.46 -20.10
N ASN A 122 -39.06 9.60 -20.94
CA ASN A 122 -39.54 9.39 -22.31
C ASN A 122 -40.97 8.83 -22.34
N ALA A 123 -41.30 7.86 -21.48
CA ALA A 123 -42.66 7.33 -21.39
C ALA A 123 -43.68 8.40 -20.96
N GLU A 124 -43.33 9.24 -19.98
CA GLU A 124 -44.17 10.36 -19.56
C GLU A 124 -44.39 11.36 -20.71
N LEU A 125 -43.35 11.68 -21.49
CA LEU A 125 -43.46 12.55 -22.67
C LEU A 125 -44.34 11.95 -23.78
N ASP A 126 -44.22 10.65 -24.04
CA ASP A 126 -45.06 9.93 -25.00
C ASP A 126 -46.54 9.93 -24.57
N GLU A 127 -46.83 9.77 -23.28
CA GLU A 127 -48.18 9.90 -22.72
C GLU A 127 -48.74 11.33 -22.90
N PHE A 128 -47.93 12.37 -22.69
CA PHE A 128 -48.35 13.75 -22.96
C PHE A 128 -48.61 14.01 -24.45
N ALA A 129 -47.76 13.48 -25.33
CA ALA A 129 -47.91 13.62 -26.77
C ALA A 129 -49.20 12.94 -27.28
N THR A 130 -49.47 11.72 -26.81
CA THR A 130 -50.69 10.97 -27.14
C THR A 130 -51.95 11.66 -26.60
N MET A 131 -51.95 12.17 -25.37
CA MET A 131 -53.08 12.93 -24.83
C MET A 131 -53.36 14.23 -25.59
N ARG A 132 -52.32 14.96 -26.01
CA ARG A 132 -52.49 16.16 -26.85
C ARG A 132 -53.04 15.82 -28.22
N PHE A 133 -52.53 14.76 -28.86
CA PHE A 133 -53.04 14.30 -30.14
C PHE A 133 -54.51 13.91 -30.06
N ALA A 134 -54.91 13.15 -29.03
CA ALA A 134 -56.32 12.77 -28.82
C ALA A 134 -57.24 13.97 -28.63
N LYS A 135 -56.78 15.05 -27.97
CA LYS A 135 -57.55 16.29 -27.81
C LYS A 135 -57.65 17.14 -29.09
N GLY A 136 -56.64 17.11 -29.95
CA GLY A 136 -56.63 17.89 -31.20
C GLY A 136 -57.37 17.24 -32.38
N VAL A 137 -57.77 15.97 -32.28
CA VAL A 137 -58.52 15.23 -33.31
C VAL A 137 -60.04 15.26 -33.05
N GLY A 138 -60.48 15.88 -31.95
CA GLY A 138 -61.89 15.98 -31.54
C GLY A 138 -62.58 17.32 -31.87
N GLU A 139 -61.93 18.23 -32.59
CA GLU A 139 -62.50 19.45 -33.18
C GLU A 139 -62.65 19.28 -34.69
#